data_AF-A0AAU6Q022-F1
#
_entry.id   AF-A0AAU6Q022-F1
#
_cell.length_a   1.000
_cell.length_b   1.000
_cell.length_c   1.000
_cell.angle_alpha   90.00
_cell.angle_beta   90.00
_cell.angle_gamma   90.00
#
_symmetry.space_group_name_H-M   'P 1'
#
loop_
_entity.id
_entity.type
_entity.pdbx_description
1 polymer ?
#
loop_
_entity_poly.entity_id
_entity_poly.type
_entity_poly.pdbx_seq_one_letter_code
_entity_poly.pdbx_strand_id
1 'polypeptide(L)'
;MTVTTAPCDIVSLRLSHCRAEHAAQQGQFHVAVLHYRTCLESAERREDRQAIQFFSLRLVECYEAMGMRDKAAAFRWLAEADDLNMLF
;
A
#
# COMPACT_ATOMS: atom_id res chain seq x y z
N MET A 1 19.18 17.63 16.47
CA MET A 1 19.24 16.57 15.44
C MET A 1 18.11 16.83 14.46
N THR A 2 18.39 17.47 13.33
CA THR A 2 17.38 17.71 12.29
C THR A 2 17.18 16.41 11.54
N VAL A 3 16.02 15.77 11.69
CA VAL A 3 15.62 14.64 10.86
C VAL A 3 15.38 15.20 9.47
N THR A 4 16.39 15.11 8.61
CA THR A 4 16.24 15.38 7.19
C THR A 4 15.37 14.26 6.64
N THR A 5 14.05 14.47 6.62
CA THR A 5 13.13 13.63 5.87
C THR A 5 13.58 13.70 4.42
N ALA A 6 14.32 12.69 3.98
CA ALA A 6 14.69 12.55 2.58
C ALA A 6 13.39 12.68 1.77
N PRO A 7 13.35 13.53 0.73
CA PRO A 7 12.19 13.62 -0.13
C PRO A 7 11.86 12.19 -0.58
N CYS A 8 10.62 11.74 -0.35
CA CYS A 8 10.13 10.47 -0.89
C CYS A 8 10.38 10.52 -2.40
N ASP A 9 11.49 9.94 -2.86
CA ASP A 9 11.90 10.02 -4.25
C ASP A 9 10.87 9.28 -5.10
N ILE A 10 10.32 9.98 -6.09
CA ILE A 10 9.30 9.43 -6.99
C ILE A 10 9.81 8.20 -7.75
N VAL A 11 11.12 8.13 -8.01
CA VAL A 11 11.75 6.96 -8.64
C VAL A 11 11.70 5.77 -7.70
N SER A 12 12.09 5.97 -6.43
CA SER A 12 12.03 4.95 -5.38
C SER A 12 10.61 4.41 -5.14
N LEU A 13 9.59 5.28 -5.19
CA LEU A 13 8.18 4.88 -5.09
C LEU A 13 7.76 3.99 -6.28
N ARG A 14 8.06 4.43 -7.51
CA ARG A 14 7.72 3.68 -8.73
C ARG A 14 8.43 2.34 -8.79
N LEU A 15 9.70 2.30 -8.39
CA LEU A 15 10.47 1.06 -8.32
C LEU A 15 9.84 0.08 -7.33
N SER A 16 9.47 0.56 -6.14
CA SER A 16 8.78 -0.26 -5.14
C SER A 16 7.47 -0.82 -5.68
N HIS A 17 6.65 0.02 -6.31
CA HIS A 17 5.39 -0.43 -6.91
C HIS A 17 5.62 -1.49 -8.00
N CYS A 18 6.56 -1.26 -8.92
CA CYS A 18 6.89 -2.22 -9.98
C CYS A 18 7.34 -3.58 -9.42
N ARG A 19 8.18 -3.57 -8.36
CA ARG A 19 8.58 -4.79 -7.65
C ARG A 19 7.42 -5.49 -6.98
N ALA A 20 6.49 -4.73 -6.38
CA ALA A 20 5.30 -5.27 -5.75
C ALA A 20 4.40 -6.01 -6.76
N GLU A 21 4.10 -5.35 -7.88
CA GLU A 21 3.28 -5.91 -8.96
C GLU A 21 3.92 -7.19 -9.53
N HIS A 22 5.23 -7.14 -9.81
CA HIS A 22 5.94 -8.31 -10.31
C HIS A 22 5.89 -9.48 -9.31
N ALA A 23 6.15 -9.23 -8.04
CA ALA A 23 6.08 -10.26 -7.00
C ALA A 23 4.66 -10.85 -6.86
N ALA A 24 3.62 -10.01 -6.93
CA ALA A 24 2.23 -10.46 -6.87
C ALA A 24 1.89 -11.37 -8.06
N GLN A 25 2.31 -10.99 -9.27
CA GLN A 25 2.12 -11.80 -10.49
C GLN A 25 2.84 -13.14 -10.42
N GLN A 26 3.97 -13.22 -9.72
CA GLN A 26 4.73 -14.46 -9.50
C GLN A 26 4.23 -15.27 -8.28
N GLY A 27 3.15 -14.84 -7.61
CA GLY A 27 2.63 -15.50 -6.41
C GLY A 27 3.50 -15.33 -5.15
N GLN A 28 4.51 -14.44 -5.20
CA GLN A 28 5.40 -14.12 -4.09
C GLN A 28 4.75 -13.06 -3.18
N PHE A 29 3.59 -13.37 -2.63
CA PHE A 29 2.73 -12.39 -1.93
C PHE A 29 3.39 -11.73 -0.72
N HIS A 30 4.30 -12.41 -0.03
CA HIS A 30 5.05 -11.83 1.09
C HIS A 30 6.00 -10.69 0.63
N VAL A 31 6.64 -10.84 -0.53
CA VAL A 31 7.48 -9.80 -1.15
C VAL A 31 6.60 -8.67 -1.69
N ALA A 32 5.47 -9.01 -2.30
CA ALA A 32 4.50 -8.02 -2.78
C ALA A 32 4.01 -7.13 -1.62
N VAL A 33 3.61 -7.74 -0.50
CA VAL A 33 3.18 -7.02 0.71
C VAL A 33 4.26 -6.09 1.24
N LEU A 34 5.52 -6.53 1.30
CA LEU A 34 6.62 -5.68 1.75
C LEU A 34 6.68 -4.39 0.93
N HIS A 35 6.66 -4.52 -0.40
CA HIS A 35 6.79 -3.37 -1.29
C HIS A 35 5.52 -2.51 -1.35
N TYR A 36 4.32 -3.09 -1.34
CA TYR A 36 3.07 -2.32 -1.27
C TYR A 36 2.96 -1.55 0.04
N ARG A 37 3.41 -2.09 1.18
CA ARG A 37 3.44 -1.33 2.45
C ARG A 37 4.36 -0.12 2.40
N THR A 38 5.53 -0.23 1.75
CA THR A 38 6.41 0.93 1.53
C THR A 38 5.73 2.00 0.65
N CYS A 39 4.96 1.58 -0.35
CA CYS A 39 4.20 2.49 -1.20
C CYS A 39 3.06 3.16 -0.42
N LEU A 40 2.33 2.40 0.40
CA LEU A 40 1.27 2.90 1.27
C LEU A 40 1.79 3.93 2.26
N GLU A 41 2.89 3.65 2.97
CA GLU A 41 3.50 4.60 3.91
C GLU A 41 3.91 5.91 3.21
N SER A 42 4.41 5.80 1.97
CA SER A 42 4.75 6.97 1.17
C SER A 42 3.51 7.77 0.76
N ALA A 43 2.39 7.09 0.45
CA ALA A 43 1.12 7.72 0.13
C ALA A 43 0.50 8.41 1.37
N GLU A 44 0.54 7.77 2.54
CA GLU A 44 0.11 8.33 3.83
C GLU A 44 0.86 9.61 4.17
N ARG A 45 2.20 9.61 4.03
CA ARG A 45 3.03 10.80 4.27
C ARG A 45 2.73 11.97 3.31
N ARG A 46 2.21 11.66 2.13
CA ARG A 46 1.82 12.64 1.11
C ARG A 46 0.35 13.02 1.20
N GLU A 47 -0.40 12.39 2.11
CA GLU A 47 -1.85 12.50 2.24
C GLU A 47 -2.58 12.22 0.90
N ASP A 48 -1.99 11.37 0.06
CA ASP A 48 -2.52 10.98 -1.24
C ASP A 48 -3.57 9.88 -1.06
N ARG A 49 -4.79 10.33 -0.80
CA ARG A 49 -5.97 9.52 -0.55
C ARG A 49 -6.21 8.42 -1.60
N GLN A 50 -6.11 8.77 -2.87
CA GLN A 50 -6.30 7.80 -3.97
C GLN A 50 -5.21 6.73 -3.96
N ALA A 51 -3.95 7.11 -3.73
CA ALA A 51 -2.86 6.16 -3.63
C ALA A 51 -2.98 5.27 -2.37
N ILE A 52 -3.43 5.83 -1.24
CA ILE A 52 -3.71 5.08 0.00
C ILE A 52 -4.77 4.01 -0.27
N GLN A 53 -5.89 4.37 -0.89
CA GLN A 53 -6.95 3.43 -1.25
C GLN A 53 -6.41 2.34 -2.18
N PHE A 54 -5.72 2.73 -3.26
CA PHE A 54 -5.17 1.79 -4.22
C PHE A 54 -4.22 0.76 -3.58
N PHE A 55 -3.23 1.22 -2.82
CA PHE A 55 -2.26 0.31 -2.18
C PHE A 55 -2.89 -0.53 -1.07
N SER A 56 -3.89 0.00 -0.37
CA SER A 56 -4.65 -0.76 0.62
C SER A 56 -5.40 -1.93 -0.04
N LEU A 57 -6.07 -1.70 -1.17
CA LEU A 57 -6.75 -2.76 -1.93
C LEU A 57 -5.78 -3.83 -2.44
N ARG A 58 -4.59 -3.43 -2.93
CA ARG A 58 -3.55 -4.40 -3.32
C ARG A 58 -3.06 -5.26 -2.15
N LEU A 59 -2.97 -4.68 -0.95
CA LEU A 59 -2.65 -5.44 0.26
C LEU A 59 -3.76 -6.42 0.65
N VAL A 60 -5.03 -6.04 0.48
CA VAL A 60 -6.18 -6.94 0.67
C VAL A 60 -6.03 -8.17 -0.22
N GLU A 61 -5.84 -7.98 -1.52
CA GLU A 61 -5.67 -9.08 -2.49
C GLU A 61 -4.53 -10.02 -2.09
N CYS A 62 -3.37 -9.47 -1.70
CA CYS A 62 -2.22 -10.27 -1.28
C CYS A 62 -2.49 -11.06 0.01
N TYR A 63 -3.14 -10.45 1.01
CA TYR A 63 -3.44 -11.13 2.26
C TYR A 63 -4.54 -12.18 2.10
N GLU A 64 -5.54 -11.95 1.25
CA GLU A 64 -6.56 -12.95 0.93
C GLU A 64 -5.94 -14.16 0.20
N ALA A 65 -5.04 -13.93 -0.76
CA ALA A 65 -4.33 -14.99 -1.46
C ALA A 65 -3.47 -15.85 -0.51
N MET A 66 -2.99 -15.28 0.60
CA MET A 66 -2.26 -16.01 1.65
C MET A 66 -3.18 -16.60 2.74
N GLY A 67 -4.49 -16.42 2.67
CA GLY A 67 -5.44 -16.88 3.68
C GLY A 67 -5.48 -16.05 4.98
N MET A 68 -4.83 -14.88 5.01
CA MET A 68 -4.75 -13.99 6.18
C MET A 68 -5.94 -13.02 6.23
N ARG A 69 -7.15 -13.56 6.43
CA ARG A 69 -8.41 -12.80 6.32
C ARG A 69 -8.54 -11.62 7.28
N ASP A 70 -8.07 -11.74 8.52
CA ASP A 70 -8.17 -10.64 9.49
C ASP A 70 -7.32 -9.44 9.07
N LYS A 71 -6.14 -9.69 8.51
CA LYS A 71 -5.28 -8.63 7.97
C LYS A 71 -5.90 -8.00 6.73
N ALA A 72 -6.45 -8.82 5.83
CA ALA A 72 -7.17 -8.32 4.67
C ALA A 72 -8.35 -7.43 5.08
N ALA A 73 -9.13 -7.81 6.10
CA ALA A 73 -10.24 -7.00 6.60
C ALA A 73 -9.78 -5.63 7.12
N ALA A 74 -8.66 -5.57 7.85
CA ALA A 74 -8.10 -4.31 8.34
C ALA A 74 -7.72 -3.34 7.21
N PHE A 75 -7.09 -3.84 6.14
CA PHE A 75 -6.74 -3.02 4.97
C PHE A 75 -7.96 -2.68 4.10
N ARG A 76 -8.98 -3.53 4.07
CA ARG A 76 -10.25 -3.23 3.41
C ARG A 76 -10.95 -2.07 4.10
N TRP A 77 -11.03 -2.09 5.43
CA TRP A 77 -11.57 -0.98 6.20
C TRP A 77 -10.79 0.32 5.96
N LEU A 78 -9.46 0.26 5.87
CA LEU A 78 -8.64 1.43 5.52
C LEU A 78 -8.96 1.99 4.12
N ALA A 79 -9.13 1.11 3.13
CA ALA A 79 -9.50 1.52 1.77
C ALA A 79 -10.91 2.13 1.68
N GLU A 80 -11.84 1.65 2.50
CA GLU A 80 -13.22 2.11 2.56
C GLU A 80 -13.40 3.38 3.41
N ALA A 81 -12.58 3.56 4.45
CA ALA A 81 -12.61 4.74 5.31
C ALA A 81 -12.29 6.03 4.54
N ASP A 82 -11.45 5.93 3.50
CA ASP A 82 -11.15 7.06 2.62
C ASP A 82 -12.34 7.43 1.72
N ASP A 83 -13.09 6.43 1.24
CA ASP A 83 -14.28 6.59 0.41
C ASP A 83 -15.42 7.28 1.19
N LEU A 84 -15.63 6.87 2.44
CA LEU A 84 -16.57 7.52 3.36
C LEU A 84 -16.21 8.99 3.65
N ASN A 85 -14.92 9.33 3.68
CA ASN A 85 -14.47 10.70 3.96
C ASN A 85 -14.58 11.63 2.74
N MET A 86 -14.99 11.12 1.56
CA MET A 86 -15.36 11.93 0.39
C MET A 86 -16.87 12.21 0.29
N LEU A 87 -17.70 11.54 1.09
CA LEU A 87 -19.17 11.64 1.03
C LEU A 87 -19.78 12.65 2.01
N PHE A 88 -18.97 13.35 2.82
CA PHE A 88 -19.42 14.36 3.79
C PHE A 88 -18.64 15.67 3.67
#